data_AF-A0A7K9BAW7-F1
#
_entry.id   AF-A0A7K9BAW7-F1
#
_cell.length_a   1.000
_cell.length_b   1.000
_cell.length_c   1.000
_cell.angle_alpha   90.00
_cell.angle_beta   90.00
_cell.angle_gamma   90.00
#
_symmetry.space_group_name_H-M   'P 1'
#
loop_
_entity.id
_entity.type
_entity.pdbx_description
1 polymer ?
#
loop_
_entity_poly.entity_id
_entity_poly.type
_entity_poly.pdbx_seq_one_letter_code
_entity_poly.pdbx_strand_id
1 'polypeptide(L)'
;FDKRVSWLMTVTLCDICLFFSLKVITELGNSEKKAAVISGLQGGPLKPEERHAFQFKKQELQSNFKTETDADHYPILLWWSPLTGETGRLGQCGEDICFFTINRTYQHHQMTRAFLFYGTDFSVDSLPLPRKGHHDWALFHEESPKNNYKLFHEPTITLFNHTATFSRHSHLPLTTQYLEGVEVLKSLRYMIPLQKKNSLRKRLAPLVYVQSDCNPPSDRDSYVRELMCHIEVDSYGECLHNRDLPQHLRNPAAMDDGNFYKILAQYKFILAFENAICEDYITEKLWRPLKLGVVPVYYGSPSIVDWLPSNKSAILVSRFSHPRELAHYIKMLDMNDREYEAYLEWKLKGDISNPRLLTAIKERKWGVQDITQDNYIDTFECMVCNRVWENIRRKEKGWLPQSWNAQVNHLSCPKPEAFWFSSSNTGWASLREMWIPSFEQSKREAWALRQLVERNTNFTAQEFWMLVFKE
;
A
#
# COMPACT_ATOMS: atom_id res chain seq x y z
N PHE A 1 16.79 36.59 -47.73
CA PHE A 1 15.43 36.06 -47.49
C PHE A 1 15.42 35.06 -46.33
N ASP A 2 16.26 35.25 -45.30
CA ASP A 2 16.55 34.17 -44.35
C ASP A 2 17.00 34.69 -42.97
N LYS A 3 16.19 35.56 -42.36
CA LYS A 3 16.29 35.96 -40.94
C LYS A 3 14.93 36.25 -40.29
N ARG A 4 13.85 36.43 -41.07
CA ARG A 4 12.48 36.59 -40.54
C ARG A 4 11.76 35.26 -40.30
N VAL A 5 12.14 34.17 -40.96
CA VAL A 5 11.51 32.84 -40.79
C VAL A 5 11.98 32.16 -39.50
N SER A 6 13.25 32.33 -39.12
CA SER A 6 13.78 31.80 -37.85
C SER A 6 13.15 32.47 -36.63
N TRP A 7 12.95 33.80 -36.64
CA TRP A 7 12.31 34.50 -35.53
C TRP A 7 10.82 34.15 -35.37
N LEU A 8 10.09 33.98 -36.48
CA LEU A 8 8.68 33.56 -36.43
C LEU A 8 8.52 32.11 -35.95
N MET A 9 9.45 31.20 -36.26
CA MET A 9 9.42 29.82 -35.75
C MET A 9 9.78 29.73 -34.26
N THR A 10 10.75 30.51 -33.78
CA THR A 10 11.10 30.49 -32.33
C THR A 10 10.02 31.13 -31.47
N VAL A 11 9.34 32.18 -31.96
CA VAL A 11 8.20 32.78 -31.25
C VAL A 11 6.98 31.85 -31.25
N THR A 12 6.68 31.18 -32.37
CA THR A 12 5.57 30.20 -32.39
C THR A 12 5.85 28.94 -31.57
N LEU A 13 7.09 28.43 -31.51
CA LEU A 13 7.44 27.30 -30.62
C LEU A 13 7.41 27.68 -29.14
N CYS A 14 7.83 28.91 -28.78
CA CYS A 14 7.77 29.40 -27.41
C CYS A 14 6.31 29.66 -26.97
N ASP A 15 5.49 30.23 -27.87
CA ASP A 15 4.06 30.40 -27.63
C ASP A 15 3.35 29.05 -27.54
N ILE A 16 3.65 28.08 -28.39
CA ILE A 16 3.09 26.72 -28.29
C ILE A 16 3.50 26.05 -26.96
N CYS A 17 4.76 26.16 -26.53
CA CYS A 17 5.21 25.62 -25.25
C CYS A 17 4.58 26.33 -24.05
N LEU A 18 4.41 27.66 -24.10
CA LEU A 18 3.67 28.44 -23.11
C LEU A 18 2.19 28.07 -23.10
N PHE A 19 1.57 27.86 -24.25
CA PHE A 19 0.19 27.40 -24.36
C PHE A 19 0.01 25.98 -23.82
N PHE A 20 0.94 25.05 -24.09
CA PHE A 20 0.88 23.70 -23.53
C PHE A 20 1.16 23.68 -22.02
N SER A 21 2.12 24.45 -21.53
CA SER A 21 2.41 24.55 -20.09
C SER A 21 1.31 25.30 -19.34
N LEU A 22 0.73 26.38 -19.88
CA LEU A 22 -0.47 27.01 -19.32
C LEU A 22 -1.66 26.06 -19.38
N LYS A 23 -1.85 25.26 -20.43
CA LYS A 23 -2.95 24.29 -20.51
C LYS A 23 -2.75 23.15 -19.51
N VAL A 24 -1.51 22.70 -19.26
CA VAL A 24 -1.18 21.70 -18.23
C VAL A 24 -1.35 22.26 -16.82
N ILE A 25 -0.93 23.51 -16.56
CA ILE A 25 -1.14 24.20 -15.27
C ILE A 25 -2.63 24.51 -15.05
N THR A 26 -3.37 24.82 -16.12
CA THR A 26 -4.81 25.07 -16.07
C THR A 26 -5.59 23.76 -15.91
N GLU A 27 -5.14 22.64 -16.48
CA GLU A 27 -5.72 21.30 -16.30
C GLU A 27 -5.36 20.70 -14.93
N LEU A 28 -4.13 20.89 -14.41
CA LEU A 28 -3.75 20.52 -13.04
C LEU A 28 -4.47 21.39 -12.01
N GLY A 29 -4.53 22.70 -12.23
CA GLY A 29 -5.31 23.63 -11.41
C GLY A 29 -6.82 23.42 -11.54
N ASN A 30 -7.33 22.95 -12.68
CA ASN A 30 -8.72 22.51 -12.84
C ASN A 30 -8.96 21.09 -12.34
N SER A 31 -7.94 20.26 -12.16
CA SER A 31 -8.02 18.95 -11.50
C SER A 31 -8.02 19.12 -9.98
N GLU A 32 -7.20 20.04 -9.46
CA GLU A 32 -7.24 20.50 -8.06
C GLU A 32 -8.53 21.27 -7.76
N LYS A 33 -9.00 22.13 -8.68
CA LYS A 33 -10.31 22.80 -8.54
C LYS A 33 -11.49 21.87 -8.83
N LYS A 34 -11.40 20.86 -9.70
CA LYS A 34 -12.47 19.83 -9.82
C LYS A 34 -12.47 18.92 -8.61
N ALA A 35 -11.32 18.61 -8.02
CA ALA A 35 -11.26 17.98 -6.70
C ALA A 35 -11.91 18.89 -5.62
N ALA A 36 -11.78 20.21 -5.73
CA ALA A 36 -12.40 21.20 -4.82
C ALA A 36 -13.83 21.67 -5.20
N VAL A 37 -14.34 21.36 -6.39
CA VAL A 37 -15.67 21.76 -6.89
C VAL A 37 -16.61 20.56 -6.97
N ILE A 38 -16.08 19.33 -7.12
CA ILE A 38 -16.84 18.10 -6.84
C ILE A 38 -17.14 17.99 -5.33
N SER A 39 -16.37 18.67 -4.46
CA SER A 39 -16.73 18.86 -3.04
C SER A 39 -17.78 19.97 -2.80
N GLY A 40 -18.40 20.53 -3.85
CA GLY A 40 -19.24 21.73 -3.77
C GLY A 40 -20.75 21.56 -4.02
N LEU A 41 -21.27 20.37 -4.31
CA LEU A 41 -22.71 20.19 -4.58
C LEU A 41 -23.29 19.00 -3.80
N GLN A 42 -23.88 19.36 -2.65
CA GLN A 42 -24.83 18.61 -1.82
C GLN A 42 -24.41 17.20 -1.34
N GLY A 43 -23.46 17.18 -0.41
CA GLY A 43 -23.48 16.29 0.75
C GLY A 43 -23.11 17.14 1.97
N GLY A 44 -23.97 17.19 2.99
CA GLY A 44 -23.66 17.88 4.26
C GLY A 44 -22.38 17.32 4.90
N PRO A 45 -21.80 18.01 5.90
CA PRO A 45 -20.52 17.61 6.46
C PRO A 45 -20.58 16.16 6.95
N LEU A 46 -19.77 15.29 6.33
CA LEU A 46 -19.58 13.92 6.75
C LEU A 46 -19.10 13.94 8.20
N LYS A 47 -19.88 13.28 9.06
CA LYS A 47 -19.64 13.22 10.50
C LYS A 47 -18.34 12.44 10.79
N PRO A 48 -17.71 12.64 11.96
CA PRO A 48 -16.45 11.99 12.36
C PRO A 48 -16.46 10.45 12.49
N GLU A 49 -17.48 9.75 12.00
CA GLU A 49 -17.66 8.30 12.21
C GLU A 49 -17.05 7.43 11.07
N GLU A 50 -16.46 8.02 10.04
CA GLU A 50 -15.89 7.29 8.89
C GLU A 50 -14.37 7.05 8.97
N ARG A 51 -13.78 7.12 10.17
CA ARG A 51 -12.41 6.65 10.47
C ARG A 51 -12.41 5.47 11.44
N HIS A 52 -13.20 4.44 11.18
CA HIS A 52 -13.16 3.22 12.00
C HIS A 52 -13.22 1.95 11.17
N ALA A 53 -12.03 1.42 10.87
CA ALA A 53 -11.79 -0.02 10.78
C ALA A 53 -10.41 -0.40 11.34
N PHE A 54 -9.90 0.34 12.34
CA PHE A 54 -8.87 -0.12 13.28
C PHE A 54 -9.06 0.62 14.60
N GLN A 55 -10.18 0.34 15.28
CA GLN A 55 -10.31 0.72 16.68
C GLN A 55 -11.05 -0.40 17.40
N PHE A 56 -10.27 -1.33 17.96
CA PHE A 56 -10.80 -2.32 18.89
C PHE A 56 -10.44 -1.89 20.30
N LYS A 57 -11.50 -1.63 21.09
CA LYS A 57 -11.46 -1.36 22.52
C LYS A 57 -10.68 -2.45 23.25
N LYS A 58 -9.53 -2.08 23.83
CA LYS A 58 -9.06 -2.75 25.04
C LYS A 58 -9.97 -2.28 26.18
N GLN A 59 -10.65 -3.22 26.83
CA GLN A 59 -11.33 -2.95 28.09
C GLN A 59 -10.32 -2.37 29.08
N GLU A 60 -10.67 -1.20 29.60
CA GLU A 60 -9.94 -0.43 30.59
C GLU A 60 -9.68 -1.29 31.84
N LEU A 61 -8.43 -1.73 32.00
CA LEU A 61 -7.84 -1.68 33.33
C LEU A 61 -7.35 -0.24 33.48
N GLN A 62 -8.03 0.52 34.33
CA GLN A 62 -7.79 1.94 34.63
C GLN A 62 -6.29 2.31 34.58
N SER A 63 -5.88 3.06 33.56
CA SER A 63 -4.70 3.91 33.66
C SER A 63 -5.18 5.36 33.59
N ASN A 64 -5.04 6.05 34.72
CA ASN A 64 -5.35 7.46 34.91
C ASN A 64 -4.99 8.32 33.70
N PHE A 65 -5.86 9.30 33.38
CA PHE A 65 -5.53 10.44 32.53
C PHE A 65 -4.15 11.01 32.91
N LYS A 66 -3.24 11.18 31.95
CA LYS A 66 -1.87 11.64 32.17
C LYS A 66 -1.65 13.04 31.60
N THR A 67 -1.11 13.91 32.45
CA THR A 67 -0.86 15.35 32.29
C THR A 67 0.45 15.65 31.54
N GLU A 68 0.63 16.89 31.07
CA GLU A 68 1.90 17.40 30.46
C GLU A 68 3.16 17.00 31.25
N THR A 69 3.03 16.83 32.57
CA THR A 69 4.10 16.40 33.49
C THR A 69 4.78 15.08 33.12
N ASP A 70 4.10 14.17 32.44
CA ASP A 70 4.67 12.86 32.08
C ASP A 70 5.59 12.95 30.85
N ALA A 71 5.37 13.92 29.96
CA ALA A 71 6.19 14.14 28.77
C ALA A 71 7.60 14.66 29.10
N ASP A 72 7.79 15.22 30.30
CA ASP A 72 9.09 15.67 30.81
C ASP A 72 10.02 14.52 31.24
N HIS A 73 9.46 13.34 31.51
CA HIS A 73 10.21 12.23 32.12
C HIS A 73 10.60 11.15 31.11
N TYR A 74 9.95 11.08 29.94
CA TYR A 74 10.15 10.02 28.95
C TYR A 74 10.45 10.59 27.56
N PRO A 75 11.21 9.87 26.71
CA PRO A 75 11.39 10.25 25.32
C PRO A 75 10.06 10.40 24.59
N ILE A 76 9.95 11.47 23.80
CA ILE A 76 8.76 11.78 23.02
C ILE A 76 8.94 11.33 21.57
N LEU A 77 7.97 10.54 21.11
CA LEU A 77 7.80 10.08 19.75
C LEU A 77 6.59 10.80 19.16
N LEU A 78 6.84 11.74 18.27
CA LEU A 78 5.82 12.61 17.68
C LEU A 78 5.39 12.05 16.32
N TRP A 79 4.15 11.59 16.22
CA TRP A 79 3.52 11.30 14.93
C TRP A 79 3.31 12.60 14.16
N TRP A 80 4.18 12.84 13.19
CA TRP A 80 4.17 14.05 12.39
C TRP A 80 2.99 14.10 11.44
N SER A 81 2.63 12.96 10.87
CA SER A 81 1.38 12.70 10.18
C SER A 81 0.45 11.89 11.10
N PRO A 82 -0.73 12.42 11.46
CA PRO A 82 -1.57 11.83 12.50
C PRO A 82 -2.27 10.55 12.00
N LEU A 83 -1.68 9.38 12.27
CA LEU A 83 -2.27 8.08 11.98
C LEU A 83 -3.17 7.58 13.12
N THR A 84 -2.69 7.66 14.37
CA THR A 84 -3.35 7.06 15.54
C THR A 84 -4.47 7.93 16.12
N GLY A 85 -4.44 9.24 15.86
CA GLY A 85 -5.36 10.21 16.48
C GLY A 85 -5.07 10.50 17.96
N GLU A 86 -4.02 9.91 18.54
CA GLU A 86 -3.72 10.01 19.98
C GLU A 86 -2.99 11.31 20.31
N THR A 87 -3.62 12.17 21.13
CA THR A 87 -3.05 13.46 21.56
C THR A 87 -1.97 13.33 22.64
N GLY A 88 -1.86 12.17 23.28
CA GLY A 88 -0.83 11.86 24.28
C GLY A 88 -1.07 10.51 24.97
N ARG A 89 -0.11 9.59 24.89
CA ARG A 89 -0.15 8.28 25.57
C ARG A 89 1.24 7.86 26.01
N LEU A 90 1.37 7.33 27.25
CA LEU A 90 2.55 6.56 27.63
C LEU A 90 2.41 5.13 27.13
N GLY A 91 3.33 4.71 26.24
CA GLY A 91 3.43 3.34 25.75
C GLY A 91 4.57 2.61 26.44
N GLN A 92 4.28 1.41 26.95
CA GLN A 92 5.27 0.53 27.55
C GLN A 92 5.71 -0.51 26.52
N CYS A 93 7.01 -0.55 26.25
CA CYS A 93 7.65 -1.34 25.20
C CYS A 93 8.64 -2.34 25.80
N GLY A 94 8.12 -3.25 26.62
CA GLY A 94 8.92 -4.07 27.52
C GLY A 94 9.34 -3.25 28.76
N GLU A 95 10.64 -3.10 28.95
CA GLU A 95 11.22 -2.30 30.05
C GLU A 95 11.29 -0.80 29.73
N ASP A 96 11.17 -0.45 28.45
CA ASP A 96 11.29 0.91 27.95
C ASP A 96 9.92 1.60 27.89
N ILE A 97 9.84 2.88 28.27
CA ILE A 97 8.60 3.67 28.27
C ILE A 97 8.81 4.94 27.44
N CYS A 98 7.90 5.24 26.53
CA CYS A 98 7.92 6.48 25.76
C CYS A 98 6.56 7.17 25.73
N PHE A 99 6.58 8.47 25.46
CA PHE A 99 5.37 9.27 25.26
C PHE A 99 5.09 9.45 23.76
N PHE A 100 3.93 8.97 23.32
CA PHE A 100 3.45 9.05 21.94
C PHE A 100 2.40 10.15 21.83
N THR A 101 2.50 10.99 20.80
CA THR A 101 1.55 12.08 20.59
C THR A 101 1.50 12.48 19.11
N ILE A 102 0.36 13.00 18.65
CA ILE A 102 0.21 13.73 17.38
C ILE A 102 0.35 15.26 17.55
N ASN A 103 0.48 15.75 18.79
CA ASN A 103 0.46 17.17 19.07
C ASN A 103 1.79 17.82 18.67
N ARG A 104 1.76 18.55 17.54
CA ARG A 104 2.95 19.21 16.97
C ARG A 104 3.58 20.27 17.87
N THR A 105 2.91 20.73 18.94
CA THR A 105 3.54 21.63 19.94
C THR A 105 4.77 21.00 20.60
N TYR A 106 4.87 19.67 20.64
CA TYR A 106 6.03 18.95 21.15
C TYR A 106 7.24 18.91 20.20
N GLN A 107 7.14 19.44 18.98
CA GLN A 107 8.26 19.42 18.01
C GLN A 107 9.58 19.95 18.59
N HIS A 108 9.51 21.00 19.41
CA HIS A 108 10.69 21.66 19.98
C HIS A 108 10.98 21.24 21.42
N HIS A 109 10.20 20.31 21.97
CA HIS A 109 10.37 19.81 23.33
C HIS A 109 11.74 19.13 23.50
N GLN A 110 12.38 19.33 24.65
CA GLN A 110 13.72 18.79 24.91
C GLN A 110 13.78 17.26 24.95
N MET A 111 12.65 16.62 25.22
CA MET A 111 12.49 15.16 25.25
C MET A 111 12.10 14.57 23.89
N THR A 112 11.84 15.39 22.86
CA THR A 112 11.54 14.87 21.52
C THR A 112 12.78 14.21 20.92
N ARG A 113 12.60 12.95 20.51
CA ARG A 113 13.66 12.10 19.97
C ARG A 113 13.35 11.55 18.60
N ALA A 114 12.08 11.36 18.24
CA ALA A 114 11.72 10.85 16.92
C ALA A 114 10.45 11.51 16.35
N PHE A 115 10.42 11.61 15.02
CA PHE A 115 9.26 11.98 14.22
C PHE A 115 8.81 10.77 13.41
N LEU A 116 7.56 10.36 13.60
CA LEU A 116 6.96 9.20 12.96
C LEU A 116 6.08 9.67 11.80
N PHE A 117 6.22 9.05 10.65
CA PHE A 117 5.54 9.42 9.42
C PHE A 117 4.76 8.21 8.89
N TYR A 118 3.49 8.41 8.63
CA TYR A 118 2.65 7.55 7.83
C TYR A 118 2.84 7.98 6.38
N GLY A 119 3.35 7.08 5.55
CA GLY A 119 3.81 7.42 4.21
C GLY A 119 2.73 7.95 3.29
N THR A 120 1.47 7.53 3.45
CA THR A 120 0.34 8.05 2.66
C THR A 120 0.13 9.55 2.91
N ASP A 121 0.28 9.98 4.17
CA ASP A 121 0.10 11.37 4.60
C ASP A 121 1.41 12.18 4.58
N PHE A 122 2.50 11.61 4.07
CA PHE A 122 3.80 12.28 4.02
C PHE A 122 3.78 13.43 3.00
N SER A 123 3.79 14.66 3.53
CA SER A 123 3.85 15.92 2.78
C SER A 123 5.19 16.64 2.96
N VAL A 124 5.65 17.27 1.88
CA VAL A 124 6.88 18.09 1.85
C VAL A 124 6.68 19.48 2.48
N ASP A 125 5.43 19.96 2.57
CA ASP A 125 5.13 21.35 2.91
C ASP A 125 5.32 21.69 4.39
N SER A 126 5.42 20.65 5.23
CA SER A 126 5.50 20.85 6.68
C SER A 126 6.50 19.91 7.32
N LEU A 127 7.67 19.65 6.73
CA LEU A 127 8.64 18.76 7.39
C LEU A 127 9.14 19.36 8.71
N PRO A 128 9.45 18.53 9.73
CA PRO A 128 9.92 19.00 11.04
C PRO A 128 11.39 19.42 10.99
N LEU A 129 11.66 20.50 10.26
CA LEU A 129 12.96 21.14 10.12
C LEU A 129 13.05 22.38 11.05
N PRO A 130 14.25 22.80 11.48
CA PRO A 130 15.53 22.09 11.37
C PRO A 130 15.55 20.80 12.21
N ARG A 131 16.09 19.73 11.62
CA ARG A 131 16.28 18.43 12.24
C ARG A 131 17.54 18.46 13.10
N LYS A 132 17.38 18.28 14.42
CA LYS A 132 18.50 18.17 15.36
C LYS A 132 19.16 16.79 15.22
N GLY A 133 20.45 16.69 15.54
CA GLY A 133 21.21 15.43 15.41
C GLY A 133 20.73 14.26 16.29
N HIS A 134 19.86 14.53 17.27
CA HIS A 134 19.20 13.51 18.11
C HIS A 134 17.75 13.23 17.68
N HIS A 135 17.29 13.81 16.57
CA HIS A 135 15.97 13.55 16.01
C HIS A 135 16.05 12.44 14.96
N ASP A 136 15.41 11.31 15.23
CA ASP A 136 15.21 10.24 14.26
C ASP A 136 13.93 10.48 13.44
N TRP A 137 13.95 10.06 12.17
CA TRP A 137 12.75 10.01 11.32
C TRP A 137 12.39 8.55 11.10
N ALA A 138 11.13 8.20 11.35
CA ALA A 138 10.64 6.82 11.25
C ALA A 138 9.46 6.76 10.26
N LEU A 139 9.54 5.91 9.25
CA LEU A 139 8.50 5.73 8.23
C LEU A 139 7.70 4.45 8.48
N PHE A 140 6.38 4.58 8.56
CA PHE A 140 5.41 3.51 8.47
C PHE A 140 4.68 3.65 7.13
N HIS A 141 4.84 2.69 6.22
CA HIS A 141 4.19 2.75 4.91
C HIS A 141 4.00 1.37 4.27
N GLU A 142 2.76 0.94 4.25
CA GLU A 142 2.29 -0.35 3.80
C GLU A 142 1.54 -0.31 2.46
N GLU A 143 1.39 0.89 1.91
CA GLU A 143 0.64 1.18 0.70
C GLU A 143 1.52 1.18 -0.55
N SER A 144 0.87 1.16 -1.72
CA SER A 144 1.55 1.15 -3.02
C SER A 144 2.12 2.53 -3.43
N PRO A 145 2.97 2.60 -4.47
CA PRO A 145 3.44 3.87 -5.04
C PRO A 145 2.33 4.83 -5.45
N LYS A 146 1.13 4.32 -5.73
CA LYS A 146 -0.04 5.15 -6.04
C LYS A 146 -0.32 6.19 -4.95
N ASN A 147 -0.03 5.86 -3.69
CA ASN A 147 -0.30 6.70 -2.54
C ASN A 147 0.78 7.77 -2.38
N ASN A 148 2.06 7.41 -2.58
CA ASN A 148 3.16 8.36 -2.45
C ASN A 148 4.44 7.95 -3.21
N TYR A 149 4.48 8.19 -4.53
CA TYR A 149 5.59 7.76 -5.39
C TYR A 149 6.98 8.22 -4.95
N LYS A 150 7.12 9.44 -4.43
CA LYS A 150 8.43 9.99 -4.05
C LYS A 150 9.13 9.15 -2.97
N LEU A 151 8.38 8.49 -2.09
CA LEU A 151 8.94 7.59 -1.07
C LEU A 151 9.65 6.36 -1.65
N PHE A 152 9.35 5.96 -2.89
CA PHE A 152 9.89 4.76 -3.53
C PHE A 152 11.22 5.01 -4.26
N HIS A 153 11.76 6.23 -4.15
CA HIS A 153 13.06 6.60 -4.73
C HIS A 153 14.10 6.77 -3.63
N GLU A 154 15.32 6.31 -3.93
CA GLU A 154 16.48 6.35 -3.03
C GLU A 154 16.65 7.69 -2.29
N PRO A 155 16.59 8.87 -2.96
CA PRO A 155 16.83 10.14 -2.28
C PRO A 155 15.86 10.41 -1.12
N THR A 156 14.63 9.89 -1.19
CA THR A 156 13.61 10.10 -0.15
C THR A 156 13.62 8.98 0.89
N ILE A 157 13.62 7.71 0.49
CA ILE A 157 13.57 6.59 1.46
C ILE A 157 14.76 6.63 2.43
N THR A 158 15.94 7.03 1.94
CA THR A 158 17.16 7.13 2.76
C THR A 158 17.21 8.32 3.72
N LEU A 159 16.17 9.16 3.77
CA LEU A 159 16.01 10.21 4.80
C LEU A 159 15.58 9.63 6.16
N PHE A 160 15.02 8.43 6.18
CA PHE A 160 14.45 7.79 7.35
C PHE A 160 15.46 6.85 8.04
N ASN A 161 15.44 6.82 9.37
CA ASN A 161 16.24 5.92 10.18
C ASN A 161 15.57 4.59 10.43
N HIS A 162 14.25 4.59 10.51
CA HIS A 162 13.44 3.41 10.82
C HIS A 162 12.36 3.26 9.78
N THR A 163 12.06 2.02 9.41
CA THR A 163 11.08 1.72 8.37
C THR A 163 10.26 0.52 8.77
N ALA A 164 8.94 0.62 8.64
CA ALA A 164 8.01 -0.48 8.61
C ALA A 164 7.25 -0.42 7.29
N THR A 165 7.51 -1.37 6.39
CA THR A 165 6.92 -1.38 5.05
C THR A 165 6.60 -2.80 4.60
N PHE A 166 5.94 -2.95 3.45
CA PHE A 166 5.68 -4.29 2.88
C PHE A 166 6.96 -5.05 2.50
N SER A 167 8.11 -4.38 2.34
CA SER A 167 9.37 -5.03 1.99
C SER A 167 9.88 -5.94 3.12
N ARG A 168 10.30 -7.16 2.77
CA ARG A 168 10.94 -8.10 3.71
C ARG A 168 12.27 -7.57 4.28
N HIS A 169 12.83 -6.53 3.65
CA HIS A 169 14.10 -5.93 4.04
C HIS A 169 13.95 -4.71 4.94
N SER A 170 12.72 -4.22 5.17
CA SER A 170 12.52 -3.10 6.09
C SER A 170 12.89 -3.48 7.53
N HIS A 171 13.12 -2.49 8.39
CA HIS A 171 13.50 -2.75 9.77
C HIS A 171 12.42 -3.50 10.55
N LEU A 172 11.15 -3.25 10.22
CA LEU A 172 9.99 -4.02 10.65
C LEU A 172 9.16 -4.44 9.42
N PRO A 173 9.39 -5.64 8.87
CA PRO A 173 8.65 -6.13 7.71
C PRO A 173 7.15 -6.30 7.98
N LEU A 174 6.32 -5.80 7.06
CA LEU A 174 4.86 -5.91 7.04
C LEU A 174 4.35 -6.81 5.91
N THR A 175 5.24 -7.59 5.27
CA THR A 175 4.93 -8.44 4.11
C THR A 175 3.75 -9.39 4.31
N THR A 176 3.47 -9.79 5.54
CA THR A 176 2.38 -10.72 5.90
C THR A 176 1.21 -10.06 6.63
N GLN A 177 1.08 -8.72 6.58
CA GLN A 177 0.10 -7.99 7.40
C GLN A 177 -1.37 -8.29 7.09
N TYR A 178 -1.66 -8.89 5.94
CA TYR A 178 -3.02 -9.29 5.53
C TYR A 178 -3.30 -10.78 5.77
N LEU A 179 -2.39 -11.47 6.48
CA LEU A 179 -2.52 -12.86 6.89
C LEU A 179 -2.57 -12.98 8.42
N GLU A 180 -3.69 -13.47 8.95
CA GLU A 180 -3.91 -13.60 10.40
C GLU A 180 -3.02 -14.67 11.03
N GLY A 181 -2.68 -15.71 10.27
CA GLY A 181 -1.75 -16.74 10.72
C GLY A 181 -1.75 -17.94 9.78
N VAL A 182 -1.02 -19.00 10.13
CA VAL A 182 -0.98 -20.23 9.33
C VAL A 182 -2.32 -20.99 9.43
N GLU A 183 -3.01 -20.88 10.55
CA GLU A 183 -4.23 -21.66 10.82
C GLU A 183 -5.43 -21.24 9.94
N VAL A 184 -5.52 -19.97 9.54
CA VAL A 184 -6.57 -19.53 8.60
C VAL A 184 -6.39 -20.13 7.21
N LEU A 185 -5.14 -20.43 6.81
CA LEU A 185 -4.85 -21.08 5.53
C LEU A 185 -5.21 -22.56 5.57
N LYS A 186 -5.03 -23.22 6.71
CA LYS A 186 -5.42 -24.63 6.92
C LYS A 186 -6.93 -24.81 7.14
N SER A 187 -7.62 -23.76 7.60
CA SER A 187 -9.06 -23.83 7.87
C SER A 187 -9.88 -24.12 6.61
N LEU A 188 -10.82 -25.06 6.74
CA LEU A 188 -11.81 -25.39 5.71
C LEU A 188 -13.15 -24.66 5.92
N ARG A 189 -13.25 -23.74 6.90
CA ARG A 189 -14.50 -23.09 7.33
C ARG A 189 -15.32 -22.49 6.19
N TYR A 190 -14.67 -21.85 5.22
CA TYR A 190 -15.34 -21.19 4.10
C TYR A 190 -15.26 -21.98 2.78
N MET A 191 -14.56 -23.12 2.78
CA MET A 191 -14.34 -23.90 1.57
C MET A 191 -15.65 -24.55 1.10
N ILE A 192 -15.95 -24.40 -0.18
CA ILE A 192 -17.11 -25.03 -0.83
C ILE A 192 -16.63 -26.28 -1.58
N PRO A 193 -17.30 -27.45 -1.42
CA PRO A 193 -16.95 -28.68 -2.14
C PRO A 193 -16.96 -28.49 -3.66
N LEU A 194 -16.03 -29.14 -4.36
CA LEU A 194 -15.86 -28.98 -5.81
C LEU A 194 -17.13 -29.35 -6.59
N GLN A 195 -17.84 -30.41 -6.21
CA GLN A 195 -19.08 -30.81 -6.86
C GLN A 195 -20.13 -29.69 -6.83
N LYS A 196 -20.17 -28.93 -5.71
CA LYS A 196 -21.04 -27.77 -5.59
C LYS A 196 -20.55 -26.61 -6.46
N LYS A 197 -19.24 -26.34 -6.51
CA LYS A 197 -18.66 -25.35 -7.44
C LYS A 197 -19.00 -25.72 -8.90
N ASN A 198 -18.86 -26.99 -9.30
CA ASN A 198 -19.22 -27.50 -10.64
C ASN A 198 -20.70 -27.29 -10.97
N SER A 199 -21.60 -27.53 -10.01
CA SER A 199 -23.02 -27.21 -10.23
C SER A 199 -23.26 -25.71 -10.39
N LEU A 200 -22.52 -24.87 -9.66
CA LEU A 200 -22.62 -23.42 -9.72
C LEU A 200 -22.00 -22.85 -11.01
N ARG A 201 -21.08 -23.57 -11.65
CA ARG A 201 -20.51 -23.20 -12.96
C ARG A 201 -21.55 -23.05 -14.07
N LYS A 202 -22.75 -23.63 -13.91
CA LYS A 202 -23.88 -23.46 -14.85
C LYS A 202 -24.46 -22.03 -14.86
N ARG A 203 -24.16 -21.20 -13.86
CA ARG A 203 -24.75 -19.85 -13.67
C ARG A 203 -23.75 -18.75 -13.31
N LEU A 204 -22.56 -19.12 -12.85
CA LEU A 204 -21.47 -18.20 -12.56
C LEU A 204 -20.47 -18.25 -13.71
N ALA A 205 -19.52 -17.33 -13.75
CA ALA A 205 -18.28 -17.44 -14.52
C ALA A 205 -17.27 -18.36 -13.79
N PRO A 206 -16.20 -18.85 -14.45
CA PRO A 206 -15.14 -19.59 -13.77
C PRO A 206 -14.30 -18.69 -12.85
N LEU A 207 -14.18 -17.41 -13.24
CA LEU A 207 -13.40 -16.37 -12.59
C LEU A 207 -14.30 -15.32 -11.97
N VAL A 208 -13.87 -14.79 -10.83
CA VAL A 208 -14.43 -13.57 -10.26
C VAL A 208 -13.37 -12.49 -10.09
N TYR A 209 -13.76 -11.24 -10.34
CA TYR A 209 -12.99 -10.02 -10.15
C TYR A 209 -13.71 -9.11 -9.17
N VAL A 210 -13.01 -8.62 -8.13
CA VAL A 210 -13.60 -7.68 -7.17
C VAL A 210 -12.60 -6.59 -6.87
N GLN A 211 -12.66 -5.52 -7.65
CA GLN A 211 -11.82 -4.34 -7.47
C GLN A 211 -12.65 -3.07 -7.66
N SER A 212 -12.46 -2.09 -6.78
CA SER A 212 -13.11 -0.78 -6.90
C SER A 212 -12.12 0.35 -7.17
N ASP A 213 -10.83 0.08 -7.06
CA ASP A 213 -9.77 1.02 -7.40
C ASP A 213 -9.31 0.82 -8.84
N CYS A 214 -9.87 1.59 -9.77
CA CYS A 214 -9.69 1.37 -11.21
C CYS A 214 -8.55 2.18 -11.80
N ASN A 215 -8.05 1.70 -12.94
CA ASN A 215 -6.88 2.21 -13.67
C ASN A 215 -5.65 2.38 -12.76
N PRO A 216 -5.23 1.35 -11.99
CA PRO A 216 -4.08 1.49 -11.11
C PRO A 216 -2.75 1.39 -11.88
N PRO A 217 -1.62 1.71 -11.23
CA PRO A 217 -0.28 1.65 -11.84
C PRO A 217 0.12 0.28 -12.42
N SER A 218 -0.44 -0.82 -11.94
CA SER A 218 -0.22 -2.15 -12.50
C SER A 218 -0.89 -2.40 -13.85
N ASP A 219 -1.74 -1.48 -14.32
CA ASP A 219 -2.56 -1.60 -15.54
C ASP A 219 -3.44 -2.86 -15.59
N ARG A 220 -3.78 -3.37 -14.40
CA ARG A 220 -4.50 -4.64 -14.22
C ARG A 220 -5.84 -4.69 -14.95
N ASP A 221 -6.55 -3.56 -15.04
CA ASP A 221 -7.87 -3.50 -15.68
C ASP A 221 -7.79 -3.66 -17.20
N SER A 222 -6.70 -3.17 -17.83
CA SER A 222 -6.46 -3.41 -19.25
C SER A 222 -6.25 -4.90 -19.52
N TYR A 223 -5.48 -5.58 -18.66
CA TYR A 223 -5.27 -7.03 -18.74
C TYR A 223 -6.58 -7.80 -18.56
N VAL A 224 -7.37 -7.49 -17.53
CA VAL A 224 -8.64 -8.18 -17.27
C VAL A 224 -9.64 -7.93 -18.39
N ARG A 225 -9.70 -6.71 -18.96
CA ARG A 225 -10.57 -6.41 -20.11
C ARG A 225 -10.24 -7.28 -21.32
N GLU A 226 -8.96 -7.43 -21.66
CA GLU A 226 -8.54 -8.33 -22.74
C GLU A 226 -8.82 -9.79 -22.38
N LEU A 227 -8.60 -10.20 -21.13
CA LEU A 227 -8.94 -11.55 -20.66
C LEU A 227 -10.43 -11.87 -20.85
N MET A 228 -11.31 -10.92 -20.57
CA MET A 228 -12.77 -11.04 -20.73
C MET A 228 -13.20 -11.29 -22.18
N CYS A 229 -12.36 -10.97 -23.17
CA CYS A 229 -12.61 -11.35 -24.57
C CYS A 229 -12.41 -12.85 -24.83
N HIS A 230 -11.66 -13.55 -23.96
CA HIS A 230 -11.29 -14.95 -24.16
C HIS A 230 -11.96 -15.90 -23.15
N ILE A 231 -12.44 -15.40 -22.01
CA ILE A 231 -13.11 -16.19 -20.96
C ILE A 231 -14.10 -15.33 -20.17
N GLU A 232 -15.20 -15.92 -19.71
CA GLU A 232 -16.16 -15.22 -18.84
C GLU A 232 -15.54 -14.87 -17.48
N VAL A 233 -15.82 -13.65 -17.01
CA VAL A 233 -15.41 -13.15 -15.70
C VAL A 233 -16.60 -12.42 -15.08
N ASP A 234 -17.00 -12.81 -13.88
CA ASP A 234 -17.96 -12.05 -13.09
C ASP A 234 -17.21 -10.95 -12.32
N SER A 235 -17.56 -9.69 -12.53
CA SER A 235 -16.97 -8.54 -11.84
C SER A 235 -18.00 -7.86 -10.94
N TYR A 236 -17.71 -7.89 -9.63
CA TYR A 236 -18.57 -7.33 -8.59
C TYR A 236 -18.19 -5.94 -8.11
N GLY A 237 -16.93 -5.54 -8.30
CA GLY A 237 -16.45 -4.22 -7.89
C GLY A 237 -16.84 -3.16 -8.92
N GLU A 238 -16.41 -1.91 -8.69
CA GLU A 238 -16.65 -0.81 -9.64
C GLU A 238 -15.91 -1.02 -10.98
N CYS A 239 -14.76 -1.71 -10.95
CA CYS A 239 -13.94 -1.91 -12.14
C CYS A 239 -14.51 -3.03 -13.02
N LEU A 240 -14.76 -2.72 -14.29
CA LEU A 240 -15.31 -3.66 -15.28
C LEU A 240 -16.63 -4.30 -14.81
N HIS A 241 -17.40 -3.57 -14.00
CA HIS A 241 -18.60 -4.06 -13.33
C HIS A 241 -19.59 -4.71 -14.32
N ASN A 242 -20.00 -5.95 -14.02
CA ASN A 242 -21.04 -6.65 -14.79
C ASN A 242 -21.95 -7.52 -13.92
N ARG A 243 -21.77 -7.50 -12.59
CA ARG A 243 -22.55 -8.30 -11.65
C ARG A 243 -22.70 -7.61 -10.31
N ASP A 244 -23.93 -7.61 -9.78
CA ASP A 244 -24.24 -6.95 -8.52
C ASP A 244 -23.96 -7.83 -7.29
N LEU A 245 -23.35 -7.23 -6.25
CA LEU A 245 -23.41 -7.76 -4.89
C LEU A 245 -24.76 -7.46 -4.23
N PRO A 246 -25.22 -8.29 -3.28
CA PRO A 246 -26.30 -7.93 -2.37
C PRO A 246 -26.03 -6.57 -1.72
N GLN A 247 -27.06 -5.75 -1.55
CA GLN A 247 -26.92 -4.35 -1.11
C GLN A 247 -26.07 -4.19 0.16
N HIS A 248 -26.26 -5.05 1.16
CA HIS A 248 -25.51 -5.02 2.42
C HIS A 248 -24.01 -5.36 2.28
N LEU A 249 -23.59 -5.92 1.15
CA LEU A 249 -22.19 -6.28 0.86
C LEU A 249 -21.52 -5.35 -0.15
N ARG A 250 -22.22 -4.30 -0.61
CA ARG A 250 -21.63 -3.31 -1.54
C ARG A 250 -20.68 -2.34 -0.86
N ASN A 251 -20.81 -2.15 0.46
CA ASN A 251 -19.93 -1.29 1.23
C ASN A 251 -18.53 -1.91 1.32
N PRO A 252 -17.43 -1.18 1.05
CA PRO A 252 -16.07 -1.67 1.25
C PRO A 252 -15.78 -2.24 2.64
N ALA A 253 -16.46 -1.76 3.69
CA ALA A 253 -16.34 -2.30 5.04
C ALA A 253 -16.81 -3.76 5.17
N ALA A 254 -17.60 -4.26 4.21
CA ALA A 254 -18.07 -5.64 4.17
C ALA A 254 -17.10 -6.61 3.48
N MET A 255 -15.92 -6.16 3.04
CA MET A 255 -14.95 -7.00 2.29
C MET A 255 -14.31 -8.12 3.13
N ASP A 256 -14.46 -8.07 4.45
CA ASP A 256 -14.10 -9.15 5.39
C ASP A 256 -15.32 -9.82 6.05
N ASP A 257 -16.54 -9.52 5.56
CA ASP A 257 -17.76 -10.17 6.03
C ASP A 257 -17.83 -11.64 5.59
N GLY A 258 -18.31 -12.50 6.49
CA GLY A 258 -18.44 -13.94 6.22
C GLY A 258 -19.40 -14.26 5.07
N ASN A 259 -20.41 -13.43 4.79
CA ASN A 259 -21.31 -13.61 3.65
C ASN A 259 -20.66 -13.18 2.33
N PHE A 260 -19.80 -12.17 2.35
CA PHE A 260 -18.96 -11.83 1.20
C PHE A 260 -18.02 -13.00 0.86
N TYR A 261 -17.38 -13.59 1.87
CA TYR A 261 -16.57 -14.80 1.71
C TYR A 261 -17.34 -15.99 1.14
N LYS A 262 -18.60 -16.22 1.56
CA LYS A 262 -19.48 -17.26 1.00
C LYS A 262 -19.81 -17.04 -0.48
N ILE A 263 -19.85 -15.78 -0.96
CA ILE A 263 -20.06 -15.48 -2.39
C ILE A 263 -18.81 -15.86 -3.17
N LEU A 264 -17.64 -15.37 -2.75
CA LEU A 264 -16.39 -15.63 -3.45
C LEU A 264 -15.97 -17.10 -3.44
N ALA A 265 -16.23 -17.82 -2.35
CA ALA A 265 -15.94 -19.24 -2.23
C ALA A 265 -16.68 -20.12 -3.25
N GLN A 266 -17.74 -19.61 -3.91
CA GLN A 266 -18.49 -20.33 -4.96
C GLN A 266 -17.71 -20.46 -6.27
N TYR A 267 -16.74 -19.58 -6.51
CA TYR A 267 -15.94 -19.58 -7.73
C TYR A 267 -14.81 -20.60 -7.65
N LYS A 268 -14.35 -21.08 -8.81
CA LYS A 268 -13.15 -21.90 -8.89
C LYS A 268 -11.89 -21.04 -8.79
N PHE A 269 -11.92 -19.86 -9.41
CA PHE A 269 -10.79 -18.94 -9.51
C PHE A 269 -11.15 -17.52 -9.10
N ILE A 270 -10.22 -16.80 -8.47
CA ILE A 270 -10.33 -15.37 -8.15
C ILE A 270 -9.14 -14.65 -8.78
N LEU A 271 -9.41 -13.55 -9.49
CA LEU A 271 -8.37 -12.66 -10.01
C LEU A 271 -7.80 -11.80 -8.86
N ALA A 272 -6.62 -12.19 -8.38
CA ALA A 272 -5.90 -11.60 -7.26
C ALA A 272 -4.84 -10.62 -7.78
N PHE A 273 -5.28 -9.49 -8.33
CA PHE A 273 -4.40 -8.54 -9.04
C PHE A 273 -4.10 -7.33 -8.17
N GLU A 274 -2.84 -7.08 -7.84
CA GLU A 274 -2.38 -5.91 -7.07
C GLU A 274 -2.49 -4.61 -7.88
N ASN A 275 -2.57 -3.46 -7.20
CA ASN A 275 -2.61 -2.14 -7.85
C ASN A 275 -1.22 -1.62 -8.26
N ALA A 276 -0.14 -2.23 -7.79
CA ALA A 276 1.22 -1.98 -8.26
C ALA A 276 2.03 -3.28 -8.28
N ILE A 277 3.08 -3.31 -9.11
CA ILE A 277 3.99 -4.45 -9.23
C ILE A 277 5.26 -4.11 -8.46
N CYS A 278 5.43 -4.67 -7.27
CA CYS A 278 6.59 -4.40 -6.41
C CYS A 278 7.02 -5.68 -5.68
N GLU A 279 8.32 -5.80 -5.39
CA GLU A 279 8.81 -6.88 -4.53
C GLU A 279 8.11 -6.86 -3.17
N ASP A 280 7.68 -8.01 -2.69
CA ASP A 280 6.97 -8.21 -1.42
C ASP A 280 5.66 -7.43 -1.21
N TYR A 281 5.16 -6.67 -2.19
CA TYR A 281 3.84 -6.03 -2.08
C TYR A 281 2.72 -7.06 -2.28
N ILE A 282 2.24 -7.60 -1.17
CA ILE A 282 1.25 -8.67 -1.11
C ILE A 282 0.12 -8.26 -0.19
N THR A 283 -1.09 -8.15 -0.74
CA THR A 283 -2.24 -7.67 -0.01
C THR A 283 -3.26 -8.76 0.29
N GLU A 284 -4.41 -8.38 0.85
CA GLU A 284 -5.55 -9.28 1.05
C GLU A 284 -6.00 -9.97 -0.24
N LYS A 285 -5.66 -9.42 -1.41
CA LYS A 285 -6.00 -9.96 -2.74
C LYS A 285 -5.43 -11.36 -2.95
N LEU A 286 -4.20 -11.63 -2.50
CA LEU A 286 -3.65 -12.99 -2.50
C LEU A 286 -4.26 -13.84 -1.39
N TRP A 287 -4.29 -13.32 -0.16
CA TRP A 287 -4.59 -14.16 1.00
C TRP A 287 -6.05 -14.59 1.03
N ARG A 288 -6.99 -13.72 0.62
CA ARG A 288 -8.43 -14.01 0.60
C ARG A 288 -8.76 -15.30 -0.17
N PRO A 289 -8.41 -15.48 -1.47
CA PRO A 289 -8.68 -16.73 -2.17
C PRO A 289 -8.09 -17.97 -1.50
N LEU A 290 -6.86 -17.89 -0.97
CA LEU A 290 -6.20 -19.00 -0.28
C LEU A 290 -6.97 -19.41 1.00
N LYS A 291 -7.45 -18.43 1.78
CA LYS A 291 -8.32 -18.66 2.95
C LYS A 291 -9.62 -19.38 2.55
N LEU A 292 -10.20 -19.00 1.42
CA LEU A 292 -11.51 -19.50 0.95
C LEU A 292 -11.45 -20.87 0.23
N GLY A 293 -10.27 -21.41 -0.03
CA GLY A 293 -10.15 -22.63 -0.87
C GLY A 293 -10.59 -22.35 -2.32
N VAL A 294 -10.12 -21.23 -2.85
CA VAL A 294 -10.30 -20.80 -4.24
C VAL A 294 -8.92 -20.56 -4.82
N VAL A 295 -8.67 -20.95 -6.08
CA VAL A 295 -7.34 -20.82 -6.68
C VAL A 295 -7.12 -19.36 -7.09
N PRO A 296 -6.16 -18.63 -6.50
CA PRO A 296 -5.81 -17.30 -6.97
C PRO A 296 -5.15 -17.35 -8.34
N VAL A 297 -5.61 -16.47 -9.22
CA VAL A 297 -4.90 -16.07 -10.45
C VAL A 297 -4.23 -14.75 -10.13
N TYR A 298 -2.92 -14.79 -9.87
CA TYR A 298 -2.18 -13.71 -9.22
C TYR A 298 -1.35 -12.89 -10.22
N TYR A 299 -1.43 -11.57 -10.09
CA TYR A 299 -0.60 -10.59 -10.77
C TYR A 299 -0.24 -9.48 -9.78
N GLY A 300 1.04 -9.31 -9.48
CA GLY A 300 1.49 -8.48 -8.36
C GLY A 300 2.98 -8.65 -8.12
N SER A 301 3.35 -8.97 -6.89
CA SER A 301 4.74 -9.12 -6.49
C SER A 301 5.54 -10.14 -7.32
N PRO A 302 6.70 -9.77 -7.89
CA PRO A 302 7.57 -10.72 -8.59
C PRO A 302 8.12 -11.83 -7.69
N SER A 303 8.36 -11.55 -6.40
CA SER A 303 8.82 -12.53 -5.39
C SER A 303 7.69 -13.34 -4.73
N ILE A 304 6.46 -13.33 -5.28
CA ILE A 304 5.31 -14.04 -4.70
C ILE A 304 5.58 -15.53 -4.41
N VAL A 305 6.41 -16.18 -5.22
CA VAL A 305 6.76 -17.61 -5.05
C VAL A 305 7.35 -17.92 -3.68
N ASP A 306 8.01 -16.93 -3.06
CA ASP A 306 8.59 -17.05 -1.73
C ASP A 306 7.55 -17.07 -0.61
N TRP A 307 6.30 -16.72 -0.89
CA TRP A 307 5.24 -16.52 0.08
C TRP A 307 4.02 -17.44 -0.13
N LEU A 308 3.98 -18.18 -1.23
CA LEU A 308 2.89 -19.12 -1.51
C LEU A 308 2.90 -20.30 -0.52
N PRO A 309 1.73 -20.81 -0.08
CA PRO A 309 1.66 -21.97 0.81
C PRO A 309 2.32 -23.24 0.25
N SER A 310 2.29 -23.40 -1.08
CA SER A 310 2.98 -24.47 -1.80
C SER A 310 3.32 -24.04 -3.24
N ASN A 311 4.16 -24.80 -3.94
CA ASN A 311 4.52 -24.51 -5.34
C ASN A 311 3.32 -24.56 -6.31
N LYS A 312 2.25 -25.26 -5.94
CA LYS A 312 1.00 -25.38 -6.71
C LYS A 312 -0.17 -24.89 -5.85
N SER A 313 -0.15 -23.60 -5.49
CA SER A 313 -1.27 -22.95 -4.77
C SER A 313 -1.83 -21.72 -5.47
N ALA A 314 -1.20 -21.26 -6.56
CA ALA A 314 -1.61 -20.08 -7.31
C ALA A 314 -1.24 -20.21 -8.80
N ILE A 315 -2.04 -19.61 -9.67
CA ILE A 315 -1.74 -19.44 -11.09
C ILE A 315 -1.07 -18.08 -11.24
N LEU A 316 0.19 -18.05 -11.70
CA LEU A 316 0.95 -16.81 -11.85
C LEU A 316 0.78 -16.24 -13.26
N VAL A 317 0.25 -15.02 -13.36
CA VAL A 317 0.01 -14.34 -14.65
C VAL A 317 1.30 -14.11 -15.42
N SER A 318 2.42 -13.88 -14.73
CA SER A 318 3.75 -13.70 -15.32
C SER A 318 4.26 -14.89 -16.14
N ARG A 319 3.60 -16.06 -16.05
CA ARG A 319 3.94 -17.25 -16.85
C ARG A 319 3.26 -17.30 -18.22
N PHE A 320 2.40 -16.33 -18.54
CA PHE A 320 1.63 -16.28 -19.78
C PHE A 320 2.01 -15.03 -20.56
N SER A 321 2.26 -15.18 -21.86
CA SER A 321 2.65 -14.06 -22.71
C SER A 321 1.46 -13.16 -23.09
N HIS A 322 0.25 -13.73 -23.06
CA HIS A 322 -0.99 -13.07 -23.47
C HIS A 322 -2.19 -13.54 -22.63
N PRO A 323 -3.18 -12.69 -22.32
CA PRO A 323 -4.41 -13.10 -21.60
C PRO A 323 -5.16 -14.28 -22.23
N ARG A 324 -5.05 -14.43 -23.56
CA ARG A 324 -5.59 -15.58 -24.30
C ARG A 324 -5.01 -16.91 -23.81
N GLU A 325 -3.70 -16.99 -23.57
CA GLU A 325 -3.06 -18.22 -23.10
C GLU A 325 -3.52 -18.57 -21.69
N LEU A 326 -3.62 -17.56 -20.81
CA LEU A 326 -4.18 -17.70 -19.48
C LEU A 326 -5.63 -18.22 -19.53
N ALA A 327 -6.46 -17.65 -20.40
CA ALA A 327 -7.84 -18.11 -20.59
C ALA A 327 -7.92 -19.58 -21.03
N HIS A 328 -7.07 -20.02 -21.96
CA HIS A 328 -7.02 -21.43 -22.37
C HIS A 328 -6.61 -22.33 -21.20
N TYR A 329 -5.59 -21.94 -20.44
CA TYR A 329 -5.14 -22.69 -19.27
C TYR A 329 -6.25 -22.81 -18.20
N ILE A 330 -6.94 -21.71 -17.89
CA ILE A 330 -8.04 -21.72 -16.93
C ILE A 330 -9.20 -22.58 -17.41
N LYS A 331 -9.57 -22.54 -18.71
CA LYS A 331 -10.61 -23.42 -19.26
C LYS A 331 -10.25 -24.90 -19.13
N MET A 332 -8.99 -25.25 -19.38
CA MET A 332 -8.51 -26.62 -19.18
C MET A 332 -8.67 -27.07 -17.73
N LEU A 333 -8.31 -26.22 -16.76
CA LEU A 333 -8.47 -26.53 -15.33
C LEU A 333 -9.95 -26.55 -14.91
N ASP A 334 -10.80 -25.65 -15.43
CA ASP A 334 -12.23 -25.61 -15.12
C ASP A 334 -12.94 -26.90 -15.56
N MET A 335 -12.49 -27.52 -16.65
CA MET A 335 -13.02 -28.78 -17.19
C MET A 335 -12.37 -30.04 -16.60
N ASN A 336 -11.25 -29.91 -15.88
CA ASN A 336 -10.50 -31.03 -15.32
C ASN A 336 -10.39 -30.90 -13.79
N ASP A 337 -11.32 -31.54 -13.09
CA ASP A 337 -11.41 -31.52 -11.63
C ASP A 337 -10.11 -31.97 -10.95
N ARG A 338 -9.43 -33.01 -11.48
CA ARG A 338 -8.17 -33.50 -10.92
C ARG A 338 -7.07 -32.45 -10.96
N GLU A 339 -6.91 -31.76 -12.09
CA GLU A 339 -5.90 -30.72 -12.23
C GLU A 339 -6.24 -29.47 -11.41
N TYR A 340 -7.54 -29.14 -11.27
CA TYR A 340 -8.00 -28.09 -10.38
C TYR A 340 -7.71 -28.41 -8.91
N GLU A 341 -8.07 -29.60 -8.43
CA GLU A 341 -7.87 -30.01 -7.03
C GLU A 341 -6.39 -30.09 -6.64
N ALA A 342 -5.50 -30.37 -7.60
CA ALA A 342 -4.07 -30.33 -7.36
C ALA A 342 -3.57 -28.95 -6.90
N TYR A 343 -4.29 -27.85 -7.18
CA TYR A 343 -3.98 -26.52 -6.63
C TYR A 343 -4.44 -26.32 -5.18
N LEU A 344 -5.30 -27.20 -4.67
CA LEU A 344 -5.91 -27.14 -3.35
C LEU A 344 -5.43 -28.26 -2.42
N GLU A 345 -4.59 -29.17 -2.91
CA GLU A 345 -4.09 -30.33 -2.17
C GLU A 345 -3.41 -29.92 -0.85
N TRP A 346 -2.58 -28.88 -0.88
CA TRP A 346 -1.94 -28.30 0.31
C TRP A 346 -2.96 -27.91 1.39
N LYS A 347 -4.10 -27.33 0.98
CA LYS A 347 -5.17 -26.90 1.88
C LYS A 347 -5.95 -28.08 2.43
N LEU A 348 -6.30 -29.03 1.56
CA LEU A 348 -7.04 -30.24 1.93
C LEU A 348 -6.27 -31.13 2.91
N LYS A 349 -4.95 -31.20 2.75
CA LYS A 349 -4.04 -31.91 3.67
C LYS A 349 -3.68 -31.10 4.92
N GLY A 350 -3.91 -29.79 4.91
CA GLY A 350 -3.44 -28.87 5.94
C GLY A 350 -1.91 -28.71 5.97
N ASP A 351 -1.24 -29.01 4.86
CA ASP A 351 0.22 -29.04 4.74
C ASP A 351 0.72 -27.80 4.00
N ILE A 352 1.46 -26.94 4.70
CA ILE A 352 2.09 -25.74 4.14
C ILE A 352 3.58 -26.04 4.02
N SER A 353 4.05 -26.19 2.79
CA SER A 353 5.40 -26.66 2.50
C SER A 353 6.44 -25.54 2.45
N ASN A 354 6.01 -24.28 2.50
CA ASN A 354 6.91 -23.13 2.36
C ASN A 354 7.55 -22.73 3.70
N PRO A 355 8.86 -22.99 3.91
CA PRO A 355 9.52 -22.70 5.17
C PRO A 355 9.65 -21.20 5.44
N ARG A 356 9.80 -20.36 4.41
CA ARG A 356 9.93 -18.91 4.58
C ARG A 356 8.64 -18.32 5.14
N LEU A 357 7.50 -18.72 4.58
CA LEU A 357 6.19 -18.29 5.08
C LEU A 357 5.99 -18.71 6.54
N LEU A 358 6.29 -19.99 6.86
CA LEU A 358 6.16 -20.51 8.21
C LEU A 358 7.05 -19.77 9.21
N THR A 359 8.32 -19.55 8.86
CA THR A 359 9.27 -18.79 9.69
C THR A 359 8.81 -17.35 9.87
N ALA A 360 8.38 -16.66 8.81
CA ALA A 360 7.93 -15.28 8.90
C ALA A 360 6.70 -15.12 9.82
N ILE A 361 5.73 -16.03 9.76
CA ILE A 361 4.56 -15.99 10.64
C ILE A 361 4.91 -16.37 12.08
N LYS A 362 5.89 -17.26 12.28
CA LYS A 362 6.37 -17.63 13.62
C LYS A 362 7.17 -16.51 14.30
N GLU A 363 7.99 -15.78 13.53
CA GLU A 363 8.93 -14.80 14.05
C GLU A 363 8.37 -13.38 14.16
N ARG A 364 7.29 -13.06 13.44
CA ARG A 364 6.66 -11.74 13.55
C ARG A 364 6.19 -11.50 14.99
N LYS A 365 6.32 -10.25 15.45
CA LYS A 365 6.01 -9.83 16.83
C LYS A 365 4.64 -9.17 16.99
N TRP A 366 3.88 -9.12 15.91
CA TRP A 366 2.57 -8.46 15.83
C TRP A 366 1.51 -9.42 15.30
N GLY A 367 0.28 -9.18 15.72
CA GLY A 367 -0.92 -9.90 15.29
C GLY A 367 -1.73 -9.13 14.27
N VAL A 368 -2.63 -9.84 13.59
CA VAL A 368 -3.63 -9.27 12.67
C VAL A 368 -4.98 -9.79 13.11
N GLN A 369 -5.89 -8.88 13.49
CA GLN A 369 -7.19 -9.23 14.08
C GLN A 369 -7.08 -10.14 15.33
N ASP A 370 -5.95 -10.05 16.05
CA ASP A 370 -5.70 -10.79 17.29
C ASP A 370 -5.60 -9.80 18.45
N ILE A 371 -6.58 -9.80 19.35
CA ILE A 371 -6.62 -8.93 20.53
C ILE A 371 -5.59 -9.30 21.60
N THR A 372 -4.98 -10.48 21.49
CA THR A 372 -4.00 -10.98 22.45
C THR A 372 -2.56 -10.60 22.11
N GLN A 373 -2.36 -10.05 20.90
CA GLN A 373 -1.06 -9.61 20.40
C GLN A 373 -1.08 -8.11 20.13
N ASP A 374 0.10 -7.49 20.21
CA ASP A 374 0.26 -6.10 19.79
C ASP A 374 -0.03 -5.99 18.29
N ASN A 375 -0.64 -4.86 17.89
CA ASN A 375 -0.81 -4.58 16.48
C ASN A 375 0.54 -4.10 15.87
N TYR A 376 0.64 -4.08 14.54
CA TYR A 376 1.88 -3.72 13.85
C TYR A 376 2.28 -2.23 14.01
N ILE A 377 1.33 -1.34 14.30
CA ILE A 377 1.61 0.08 14.62
C ILE A 377 2.25 0.17 16.01
N ASP A 378 1.68 -0.50 17.02
CA ASP A 378 2.24 -0.55 18.37
C ASP A 378 3.66 -1.16 18.36
N THR A 379 3.86 -2.21 17.55
CA THR A 379 5.18 -2.83 17.39
C THR A 379 6.17 -1.89 16.69
N PHE A 380 5.73 -1.10 15.72
CA PHE A 380 6.56 -0.08 15.07
C PHE A 380 6.94 1.03 16.06
N GLU A 381 5.97 1.56 16.79
CA GLU A 381 6.15 2.53 17.87
C GLU A 381 7.18 2.03 18.89
N CYS A 382 7.03 0.78 19.36
CA CYS A 382 7.94 0.18 20.31
C CYS A 382 9.32 -0.12 19.75
N MET A 383 9.44 -0.50 18.48
CA MET A 383 10.75 -0.62 17.83
C MET A 383 11.50 0.72 17.87
N VAL A 384 10.83 1.82 17.55
CA VAL A 384 11.45 3.16 17.59
C VAL A 384 11.77 3.57 19.03
N CYS A 385 10.85 3.37 19.97
CA CYS A 385 11.05 3.68 21.39
C CYS A 385 12.27 2.96 21.97
N ASN A 386 12.39 1.64 21.73
CA ASN A 386 13.50 0.84 22.24
C ASN A 386 14.86 1.28 21.65
N ARG A 387 14.89 1.66 20.36
CA ARG A 387 16.10 2.17 19.70
C ARG A 387 16.51 3.55 20.22
N VAL A 388 15.55 4.42 20.50
CA VAL A 388 15.79 5.72 21.15
C VAL A 388 16.40 5.50 22.53
N TRP A 389 15.83 4.61 23.33
CA TRP A 389 16.35 4.27 24.66
C TRP A 389 17.71 3.60 24.62
N GLU A 390 17.97 2.73 23.64
CA GLU A 390 19.29 2.15 23.40
C GLU A 390 20.34 3.26 23.21
N ASN A 391 20.04 4.27 22.39
CA ASN A 391 20.94 5.40 22.18
C ASN A 391 21.11 6.31 23.40
N ILE A 392 20.07 6.49 24.21
CA ILE A 392 20.17 7.20 25.50
C ILE A 392 21.14 6.47 26.43
N ARG A 393 20.93 5.17 26.64
CA ARG A 393 21.81 4.33 27.49
C ARG A 393 23.24 4.26 26.97
N ARG A 394 23.44 4.22 25.65
CA ARG A 394 24.78 4.27 25.02
C ARG A 394 25.49 5.57 25.37
N LYS A 395 24.79 6.71 25.22
CA LYS A 395 25.34 8.03 25.51
C LYS A 395 25.74 8.17 26.99
N GLU A 396 24.92 7.66 27.91
CA GLU A 396 25.23 7.64 29.35
C GLU A 396 26.52 6.86 29.67
N LYS A 397 26.79 5.79 28.92
CA LYS A 397 28.04 5.01 29.01
C LYS A 397 29.23 5.63 28.26
N GLY A 398 29.05 6.79 27.65
CA GLY A 398 30.07 7.44 26.81
C GLY A 398 30.31 6.75 25.46
N TRP A 399 29.40 5.88 25.02
CA TRP A 399 29.48 5.22 23.71
C TRP A 399 28.86 6.07 22.61
N LEU A 400 29.34 5.88 21.38
CA LEU A 400 28.75 6.51 20.21
C LEU A 400 27.31 6.01 19.99
N PRO A 401 26.37 6.86 19.55
CA PRO A 401 25.04 6.42 19.15
C PRO A 401 25.09 5.38 18.03
N GLN A 402 24.19 4.40 18.08
CA GLN A 402 23.91 3.51 16.97
C GLN A 402 23.04 4.25 15.95
N SER A 403 23.38 4.11 14.67
CA SER A 403 22.57 4.62 13.58
C SER A 403 21.89 3.46 12.87
N TRP A 404 20.60 3.62 12.61
CA TRP A 404 19.83 2.80 11.68
C TRP A 404 19.44 3.71 10.53
N ASN A 405 19.58 3.23 9.30
CA ASN A 405 19.28 4.00 8.09
C ASN A 405 18.55 3.12 7.10
N ALA A 406 17.46 3.64 6.57
CA ALA A 406 16.72 2.97 5.52
C ALA A 406 17.60 2.78 4.29
N GLN A 407 17.47 1.61 3.67
CA GLN A 407 18.11 1.30 2.39
C GLN A 407 17.08 1.34 1.27
N VAL A 408 17.54 1.41 0.02
CA VAL A 408 16.66 1.49 -1.16
C VAL A 408 15.67 0.33 -1.21
N ASN A 409 16.11 -0.88 -0.88
CA ASN A 409 15.27 -2.07 -0.85
C ASN A 409 14.26 -2.11 0.31
N HIS A 410 14.27 -1.13 1.23
CA HIS A 410 13.24 -1.04 2.28
C HIS A 410 11.91 -0.54 1.71
N LEU A 411 11.90 0.17 0.57
CA LEU A 411 10.69 0.57 -0.14
C LEU A 411 11.04 0.92 -1.58
N SER A 412 10.78 0.00 -2.51
CA SER A 412 11.12 0.19 -3.92
C SER A 412 10.09 -0.49 -4.81
N CYS A 413 9.77 0.17 -5.92
CA CYS A 413 8.95 -0.39 -6.98
C CYS A 413 9.54 -0.03 -8.35
N PRO A 414 9.51 -0.95 -9.32
CA PRO A 414 9.84 -0.63 -10.69
C PRO A 414 8.90 0.44 -11.27
N LYS A 415 9.34 1.03 -12.37
CA LYS A 415 8.51 1.92 -13.18
C LYS A 415 7.22 1.19 -13.60
N PRO A 416 6.04 1.83 -13.51
CA PRO A 416 4.80 1.26 -14.02
C PRO A 416 4.91 0.88 -15.50
N GLU A 417 4.41 -0.30 -15.85
CA GLU A 417 4.33 -0.81 -17.21
C GLU A 417 2.87 -0.92 -17.65
N ALA A 418 2.65 -0.76 -18.95
CA ALA A 418 1.32 -0.70 -19.53
C ALA A 418 1.14 -1.86 -20.52
N PHE A 419 0.00 -2.53 -20.49
CA PHE A 419 -0.35 -3.62 -21.39
C PHE A 419 -0.90 -3.10 -22.72
N TRP A 420 -0.29 -3.50 -23.83
CA TRP A 420 -0.71 -3.09 -25.17
C TRP A 420 -1.41 -4.24 -25.87
N PHE A 421 -2.72 -4.11 -26.08
CA PHE A 421 -3.54 -5.09 -26.82
C PHE A 421 -4.16 -4.43 -28.04
N SER A 422 -4.28 -5.14 -29.15
CA SER A 422 -4.83 -4.59 -30.41
C SER A 422 -6.30 -4.15 -30.31
N SER A 423 -7.01 -4.60 -29.27
CA SER A 423 -8.43 -4.35 -28.99
C SER A 423 -8.70 -3.08 -28.19
N SER A 424 -7.67 -2.36 -27.69
CA SER A 424 -7.87 -1.22 -26.80
C SER A 424 -8.36 0.03 -27.55
N ASN A 425 -9.66 0.30 -27.44
CA ASN A 425 -10.25 1.59 -27.85
C ASN A 425 -9.57 2.76 -27.11
N THR A 426 -9.24 3.81 -27.87
CA THR A 426 -8.44 4.99 -27.48
C THR A 426 -9.10 5.92 -26.45
N GLY A 427 -10.33 5.65 -26.01
CA GLY A 427 -11.14 6.59 -25.22
C GLY A 427 -10.94 6.60 -23.70
N TRP A 428 -10.25 5.61 -23.12
CA TRP A 428 -10.04 5.48 -21.66
C TRP A 428 -8.57 5.70 -21.23
N ALA A 429 -7.78 6.31 -22.12
CA ALA A 429 -6.33 6.38 -21.99
C ALA A 429 -5.80 7.39 -20.95
N SER A 430 -6.59 8.40 -20.54
CA SER A 430 -6.04 9.56 -19.83
C SER A 430 -5.48 9.28 -18.44
N LEU A 431 -6.15 8.48 -17.60
CA LEU A 431 -5.65 8.15 -16.25
C LEU A 431 -4.48 7.14 -16.29
N ARG A 432 -4.55 6.17 -17.21
CA ARG A 432 -3.50 5.17 -17.41
C ARG A 432 -2.21 5.82 -17.91
N GLU A 433 -2.32 6.80 -18.81
CA GLU A 433 -1.19 7.55 -19.35
C GLU A 433 -0.50 8.43 -18.32
N MET A 434 -1.13 8.74 -17.17
CA MET A 434 -0.54 9.60 -16.14
C MET A 434 0.48 8.89 -15.24
N TRP A 435 0.39 7.58 -15.01
CA TRP A 435 1.26 6.92 -14.02
C TRP A 435 2.75 6.96 -14.39
N ILE A 436 3.07 6.83 -15.69
CA ILE A 436 4.46 6.92 -16.16
C ILE A 436 5.02 8.34 -15.98
N PRO A 437 4.37 9.41 -16.46
CA PRO A 437 4.75 10.79 -16.16
C PRO A 437 4.83 11.10 -14.66
N SER A 438 3.86 10.66 -13.85
CA SER A 438 3.89 10.83 -12.40
C SER A 438 5.09 10.14 -11.76
N PHE A 439 5.45 8.94 -12.22
CA PHE A 439 6.66 8.25 -11.79
C PHE A 439 7.92 9.05 -12.13
N GLU A 440 8.06 9.55 -13.36
CA GLU A 440 9.24 10.37 -13.73
C GLU A 440 9.29 11.71 -12.98
N GLN A 441 8.15 12.36 -12.77
CA GLN A 441 8.07 13.57 -11.95
C GLN A 441 8.48 13.28 -10.51
N SER A 442 8.02 12.17 -9.92
CA SER A 442 8.33 11.82 -8.54
C SER A 442 9.83 11.57 -8.29
N LYS A 443 10.62 11.21 -9.30
CA LYS A 443 12.09 11.14 -9.20
C LYS A 443 12.69 12.53 -8.97
N ARG A 444 12.23 13.53 -9.72
CA ARG A 444 12.66 14.93 -9.58
C ARG A 444 12.21 15.49 -8.22
N GLU A 445 10.99 15.19 -7.80
CA GLU A 445 10.48 15.51 -6.46
C GLU A 445 11.35 14.90 -5.35
N ALA A 446 11.68 13.61 -5.46
CA ALA A 446 12.54 12.94 -4.48
C ALA A 446 13.93 13.59 -4.38
N TRP A 447 14.53 13.94 -5.53
CA TRP A 447 15.81 14.63 -5.56
C TRP A 447 15.74 16.03 -4.95
N ALA A 448 14.75 16.83 -5.34
CA ALA A 448 14.54 18.18 -4.81
C ALA A 448 14.31 18.16 -3.29
N LEU A 449 13.48 17.20 -2.82
CA LEU A 449 13.24 16.98 -1.40
C LEU A 449 14.54 16.68 -0.65
N ARG A 450 15.38 15.78 -1.17
CA ARG A 450 16.66 15.44 -0.56
C ARG A 450 17.55 16.67 -0.39
N GLN A 451 17.70 17.47 -1.45
CA GLN A 451 18.50 18.69 -1.44
C GLN A 451 18.01 19.71 -0.42
N LEU A 452 16.69 19.86 -0.26
CA LEU A 452 16.11 20.80 0.71
C LEU A 452 16.23 20.31 2.15
N VAL A 453 16.04 19.02 2.39
CA VAL A 453 16.19 18.42 3.73
C VAL A 453 17.66 18.48 4.19
N GLU A 454 18.63 18.29 3.28
CA GLU A 454 20.06 18.40 3.61
C GLU A 454 20.51 19.82 3.98
N ARG A 455 19.83 20.87 3.49
CA ARG A 455 20.06 22.25 3.96
C ARG A 455 19.69 22.43 5.42
N ASN A 456 18.83 21.54 5.94
CA ASN A 456 18.37 21.51 7.31
C ASN A 456 17.74 22.83 7.78
N THR A 457 17.05 23.52 6.88
CA THR A 457 16.28 24.74 7.15
C THR A 457 14.88 24.58 6.58
N ASN A 458 13.90 25.31 7.12
CA ASN A 458 12.57 25.35 6.53
C ASN A 458 12.65 25.87 5.09
N PHE A 459 11.79 25.34 4.23
CA PHE A 459 11.64 25.74 2.85
C PHE A 459 10.16 25.85 2.50
N THR A 460 9.86 26.67 1.50
CA THR A 460 8.51 26.87 0.98
C THR A 460 8.18 25.87 -0.13
N ALA A 461 6.88 25.65 -0.37
CA ALA A 461 6.42 24.89 -1.53
C ALA A 461 6.96 25.48 -2.85
N GLN A 462 7.10 26.82 -2.93
CA GLN A 462 7.67 27.48 -4.10
C GLN A 462 9.14 27.08 -4.33
N GLU A 463 9.97 27.07 -3.28
CA GLU A 463 11.37 26.62 -3.37
C GLU A 463 11.47 25.15 -3.80
N PHE A 464 10.57 24.30 -3.29
CA PHE A 464 10.47 22.91 -3.69
C PHE A 464 10.18 22.77 -5.19
N TRP A 465 9.10 23.38 -5.67
CA TRP A 465 8.72 23.29 -7.09
C TRP A 465 9.72 23.96 -8.03
N MET A 466 10.37 25.05 -7.61
CA MET A 466 11.47 25.66 -8.37
C MET A 466 12.65 24.70 -8.56
N LEU A 467 12.96 23.86 -7.57
CA LEU A 467 13.99 22.82 -7.71
C LEU A 467 13.53 21.66 -8.58
N VAL A 468 12.27 21.22 -8.44
CA VAL A 468 11.70 20.12 -9.23
C VAL A 468 11.72 20.41 -10.73
N PHE A 469 11.48 21.66 -11.12
CA PHE A 469 11.44 22.10 -12.52
C PHE A 469 12.71 22.83 -13.00
N LYS A 470 13.82 22.74 -12.25
CA LYS A 470 15.07 23.43 -12.61
C LYS A 470 15.79 22.79 -13.81
N GLU A 471 15.44 21.56 -14.18
CA GLU A 471 16.05 20.78 -15.26
C GLU A 471 15.14 20.64 -16.49
#